data_AF-A0A1H7XG12-F1
#
_entry.id   AF-A0A1H7XG12-F1
#
_cell.length_a   1.000
_cell.length_b   1.000
_cell.length_c   1.000
_cell.angle_alpha   90.00
_cell.angle_beta   90.00
_cell.angle_gamma   90.00
#
_symmetry.space_group_name_H-M   'P 1'
#
loop_
_entity.id
_entity.type
_entity.pdbx_description
1 polymer ?
#
loop_
_entity_poly.entity_id
_entity_poly.type
_entity_poly.pdbx_seq_one_letter_code
_entity_poly.pdbx_strand_id
1 'polypeptide(L)'
;MKIEDLKSNIKWWESKRWIYNLAVGIFGIYAIYDGLTRGEYSWSKTDSFGILWWGIGANLLYSTGILLELMDWYYLKNRIGIKKFRTLFFIIGLLFSCFWTLWCGWMYFAKPHLW
;
A
#
# COMPACT_ATOMS: atom_id res chain seq x y z
N MET A 1 -28.32 -5.05 -1.22
CA MET A 1 -27.52 -3.85 -1.53
C MET A 1 -27.63 -3.57 -3.02
N LYS A 2 -28.09 -2.38 -3.40
CA LYS A 2 -28.35 -1.98 -4.80
C LYS A 2 -27.04 -1.54 -5.49
N ILE A 3 -27.07 -1.36 -6.81
CA ILE A 3 -25.93 -0.87 -7.60
C ILE A 3 -25.47 0.52 -7.12
N GLU A 4 -26.39 1.36 -6.66
CA GLU A 4 -26.10 2.68 -6.09
C GLU A 4 -25.20 2.59 -4.84
N ASP A 5 -25.47 1.61 -3.97
CA ASP A 5 -24.67 1.37 -2.77
C ASP A 5 -23.25 0.90 -3.13
N LEU A 6 -23.11 0.10 -4.19
CA LEU A 6 -21.82 -0.35 -4.70
C LEU A 6 -20.97 0.83 -5.19
N LYS A 7 -21.56 1.73 -5.98
CA LYS A 7 -20.89 2.96 -6.44
C LYS A 7 -20.44 3.81 -5.24
N SER A 8 -21.28 3.92 -4.22
CA SER A 8 -20.95 4.64 -2.98
C SER A 8 -19.78 4.01 -2.23
N ASN A 9 -19.75 2.67 -2.13
CA ASN A 9 -18.65 1.94 -1.48
C ASN A 9 -17.32 2.11 -2.23
N ILE A 10 -17.32 1.99 -3.56
CA ILE A 10 -16.13 2.22 -4.38
C ILE A 10 -15.64 3.67 -4.22
N LYS A 11 -16.57 4.65 -4.26
CA LYS A 11 -16.25 6.06 -4.06
C LYS A 11 -15.63 6.32 -2.69
N TRP A 12 -16.03 5.57 -1.65
CA TRP A 12 -15.41 5.67 -0.33
C TRP A 12 -13.93 5.29 -0.37
N TRP A 13 -13.59 4.15 -0.98
CA TRP A 13 -12.19 3.72 -1.12
C TRP A 13 -11.39 4.75 -1.92
N GLU A 14 -11.87 5.13 -3.11
CA GLU A 14 -11.21 6.14 -3.95
C GLU A 14 -11.00 7.49 -3.23
N SER A 15 -11.96 7.92 -2.39
CA SER A 15 -11.83 9.15 -1.61
C SER A 15 -10.70 9.11 -0.57
N LYS A 16 -10.22 7.92 -0.21
CA LYS A 16 -9.10 7.71 0.73
C LYS A 16 -7.76 7.46 0.04
N ARG A 17 -7.77 7.28 -1.29
CA ARG A 17 -6.58 6.97 -2.09
C ARG A 17 -5.52 8.07 -1.97
N TRP A 18 -5.93 9.34 -1.91
CA TRP A 18 -4.98 10.45 -1.75
C TRP A 18 -4.29 10.45 -0.38
N ILE A 19 -5.01 10.18 0.72
CA ILE A 19 -4.42 10.08 2.07
C ILE A 19 -3.39 8.95 2.09
N TYR A 20 -3.78 7.82 1.49
CA TYR A 20 -2.93 6.66 1.36
C TYR A 20 -1.65 6.97 0.57
N ASN A 21 -1.79 7.56 -0.62
CA ASN A 21 -0.65 7.93 -1.46
C ASN A 21 0.24 8.99 -0.79
N LEU A 22 -0.35 9.96 -0.09
CA LEU A 22 0.40 11.00 0.63
C LEU A 22 1.25 10.39 1.74
N ALA A 23 0.66 9.51 2.55
CA ALA A 23 1.39 8.83 3.62
C ALA A 23 2.53 7.98 3.05
N VAL A 24 2.24 7.09 2.08
CA VAL A 24 3.26 6.25 1.44
C VAL A 24 4.35 7.12 0.80
N GLY A 25 3.98 8.23 0.17
CA GLY A 25 4.91 9.19 -0.43
C GLY A 25 5.84 9.85 0.60
N ILE A 26 5.32 10.31 1.74
CA ILE A 26 6.13 10.89 2.83
C ILE A 26 7.14 9.87 3.35
N PHE A 27 6.70 8.64 3.61
CA PHE A 27 7.59 7.56 4.08
C PHE A 27 8.63 7.17 3.01
N GLY A 28 8.25 7.22 1.72
CA GLY A 28 9.19 7.01 0.61
C GLY A 28 10.26 8.09 0.51
N ILE A 29 9.87 9.37 0.61
CA ILE A 29 10.81 10.50 0.64
C ILE A 29 11.78 10.34 1.81
N TYR A 30 11.27 10.02 3.00
CA TYR A 30 12.10 9.81 4.18
C TYR A 30 13.10 8.65 3.98
N ALA A 31 12.65 7.51 3.46
CA ALA A 31 13.51 6.35 3.23
C ALA A 31 14.64 6.64 2.22
N ILE A 32 14.32 7.39 1.15
CA ILE A 32 15.32 7.81 0.16
C ILE A 32 16.31 8.81 0.77
N TYR A 33 15.83 9.81 1.51
CA TYR A 33 16.67 10.80 2.18
C TYR A 33 17.64 10.13 3.18
N ASP A 34 17.12 9.26 4.04
CA ASP A 34 17.93 8.48 5.00
C ASP A 34 18.94 7.57 4.29
N GLY A 35 18.55 6.96 3.16
CA GLY A 35 19.46 6.13 2.37
C GLY A 35 20.59 6.89 1.68
N LEU A 36 20.26 7.99 1.00
CA LEU A 36 21.23 8.79 0.25
C LEU A 36 22.24 9.50 1.15
N THR A 37 21.90 9.79 2.40
CA THR A 37 22.83 10.38 3.38
C THR A 37 23.88 9.38 3.88
N ARG A 38 23.70 8.07 3.64
CA ARG A 38 24.57 7.01 4.17
C ARG A 38 25.54 6.41 3.15
N GLY A 39 25.42 6.73 1.86
CA GLY A 39 26.31 6.17 0.85
C GLY A 39 26.10 6.70 -0.56
N GLU A 40 27.03 6.33 -1.45
CA GLU A 40 26.95 6.66 -2.87
C GLU A 40 25.90 5.79 -3.58
N TYR A 41 25.14 6.41 -4.47
CA TYR A 41 24.07 5.75 -5.21
C TYR A 41 24.45 5.58 -6.69
N SER A 42 24.28 4.35 -7.20
CA SER A 42 24.38 4.05 -8.63
C SER A 42 23.24 3.13 -9.05
N TRP A 43 22.55 3.47 -10.14
CA TRP A 43 21.40 2.72 -10.62
C TRP A 43 21.82 1.41 -11.29
N SER A 44 21.24 0.30 -10.86
CA SER A 44 21.48 -1.05 -11.36
C SER A 44 20.18 -1.73 -11.82
N LYS A 45 20.30 -2.85 -12.54
CA LYS A 45 19.14 -3.65 -12.97
C LYS A 45 18.31 -4.16 -11.78
N THR A 46 18.93 -4.41 -10.62
CA THR A 46 18.20 -4.89 -9.44
C THR A 46 17.25 -3.83 -8.89
N ASP A 47 17.51 -2.56 -9.16
CA ASP A 47 16.74 -1.44 -8.62
C ASP A 47 15.41 -1.34 -9.34
N SER A 48 15.41 -1.57 -10.66
CA SER A 48 14.18 -1.66 -11.46
C SER A 48 13.26 -2.77 -10.95
N PHE A 49 13.81 -3.96 -10.63
CA PHE A 49 13.02 -5.03 -10.01
C PHE A 49 12.56 -4.66 -8.59
N GLY A 50 13.41 -4.00 -7.81
CA GLY A 50 13.08 -3.53 -6.47
C GLY A 50 11.91 -2.54 -6.44
N ILE A 51 11.85 -1.63 -7.40
CA ILE A 51 10.74 -0.66 -7.54
C ILE A 51 9.43 -1.36 -7.89
N LEU A 52 9.46 -2.34 -8.79
CA LEU A 52 8.26 -3.13 -9.12
C LEU A 52 7.77 -3.91 -7.90
N TRP A 53 8.69 -4.55 -7.18
CA TRP A 53 8.39 -5.28 -5.95
C TRP A 53 7.80 -4.36 -4.86
N TRP A 54 8.41 -3.19 -4.66
CA TRP A 54 7.91 -2.16 -3.78
C TRP A 54 6.49 -1.73 -4.18
N GLY A 55 6.26 -1.41 -5.45
CA GLY A 55 4.98 -0.93 -5.96
C GLY A 55 3.85 -1.94 -5.77
N ILE A 56 4.11 -3.23 -6.02
CA ILE A 56 3.14 -4.31 -5.77
C ILE A 56 2.84 -4.39 -4.28
N GLY A 57 3.87 -4.52 -3.44
CA GLY A 57 3.69 -4.72 -2.00
C GLY A 57 2.99 -3.54 -1.34
N ALA A 58 3.36 -2.29 -1.67
CA ALA A 58 2.68 -1.11 -1.17
C ALA A 58 1.18 -1.21 -1.50
N ASN A 59 0.79 -1.46 -2.74
CA ASN A 59 -0.63 -1.41 -3.10
C ASN A 59 -1.47 -2.64 -2.67
N LEU A 60 -0.84 -3.75 -2.28
CA LEU A 60 -1.51 -5.04 -2.14
C LEU A 60 -2.62 -5.01 -1.08
N LEU A 61 -2.29 -4.66 0.17
CA LEU A 61 -3.26 -4.76 1.27
C LEU A 61 -4.38 -3.71 1.16
N TYR A 62 -4.06 -2.51 0.71
CA TYR A 62 -5.08 -1.49 0.45
C TYR A 62 -6.09 -1.97 -0.60
N SER A 63 -5.60 -2.50 -1.74
CA SER A 63 -6.46 -3.03 -2.81
C SER A 63 -7.21 -4.29 -2.39
N THR A 64 -6.65 -5.09 -1.49
CA THR A 64 -7.34 -6.26 -0.93
C THR A 64 -8.56 -5.83 -0.11
N GLY A 65 -8.50 -4.71 0.61
CA GLY A 65 -9.62 -4.18 1.38
C GLY A 65 -10.88 -3.92 0.54
N ILE A 66 -10.73 -3.25 -0.62
CA ILE A 66 -11.85 -3.03 -1.55
C ILE A 66 -12.32 -4.35 -2.18
N LEU A 67 -11.41 -5.25 -2.53
CA LEU A 67 -11.76 -6.55 -3.11
C LEU A 67 -12.57 -7.41 -2.14
N LEU A 68 -12.23 -7.43 -0.85
CA LEU A 68 -12.99 -8.15 0.17
C LEU A 68 -14.41 -7.60 0.32
N GLU A 69 -14.59 -6.29 0.26
CA GLU A 69 -15.92 -5.66 0.31
C GLU A 69 -16.75 -6.01 -0.94
N LEU A 70 -16.11 -6.03 -2.13
CA LEU A 70 -16.74 -6.47 -3.37
C LEU A 70 -17.12 -7.95 -3.33
N MET A 71 -16.26 -8.81 -2.78
CA MET A 71 -16.53 -10.24 -2.62
C MET A 71 -17.69 -10.50 -1.66
N ASP A 72 -17.71 -9.82 -0.50
CA ASP A 72 -18.81 -9.95 0.46
C ASP A 72 -20.14 -9.52 -0.17
N TRP A 73 -20.12 -8.43 -0.96
CA TRP A 73 -21.31 -7.98 -1.67
C TRP A 73 -21.80 -8.98 -2.72
N TYR A 74 -20.91 -9.39 -3.64
CA TYR A 74 -21.28 -10.17 -4.82
C TYR A 74 -21.52 -11.64 -4.51
N TYR A 75 -20.57 -12.30 -3.84
CA TYR A 75 -20.61 -13.74 -3.59
C TYR A 75 -21.35 -14.10 -2.30
N LEU A 76 -21.12 -13.33 -1.23
CA LEU A 76 -21.63 -13.67 0.09
C LEU A 76 -22.94 -12.95 0.44
N LYS A 77 -23.45 -12.12 -0.47
CA LYS A 77 -24.69 -11.34 -0.31
C LYS A 77 -24.71 -10.51 0.99
N ASN A 78 -23.54 -9.99 1.40
CA ASN A 78 -23.29 -9.23 2.63
C ASN A 78 -23.54 -9.99 3.94
N ARG A 79 -23.37 -11.32 3.96
CA ARG A 79 -23.50 -12.11 5.21
C ARG A 79 -22.40 -11.79 6.22
N ILE A 80 -21.18 -11.48 5.78
CA ILE A 80 -20.08 -11.15 6.69
C ILE A 80 -20.19 -9.70 7.16
N GLY A 81 -20.61 -8.79 6.28
CA GLY A 81 -20.75 -7.38 6.60
C GLY A 81 -19.40 -6.66 6.64
N ILE A 82 -18.50 -7.00 5.71
CA ILE A 82 -17.13 -6.44 5.59
C ILE A 82 -17.12 -4.90 5.56
N LYS A 83 -18.18 -4.29 5.01
CA LYS A 83 -18.40 -2.84 4.99
C LYS A 83 -18.26 -2.16 6.36
N LYS A 84 -18.57 -2.86 7.46
CA LYS A 84 -18.40 -2.33 8.84
C LYS A 84 -16.93 -2.20 9.24
N PHE A 85 -16.06 -3.03 8.66
CA PHE A 85 -14.63 -3.10 8.94
C PHE A 85 -13.77 -2.33 7.93
N ARG A 86 -14.37 -1.59 6.98
CA ARG A 86 -13.62 -0.88 5.93
C ARG A 86 -12.54 0.05 6.47
N THR A 87 -12.80 0.75 7.58
CA THR A 87 -11.83 1.65 8.21
C THR A 87 -10.66 0.86 8.79
N LEU A 88 -10.92 -0.31 9.37
CA LEU A 88 -9.87 -1.21 9.86
C LEU A 88 -8.98 -1.69 8.71
N PHE A 89 -9.57 -2.17 7.62
CA PHE A 89 -8.81 -2.58 6.43
C PHE A 89 -8.00 -1.44 5.82
N PHE A 90 -8.58 -0.23 5.77
CA PHE A 90 -7.85 0.96 5.34
C PHE A 90 -6.64 1.26 6.23
N ILE A 91 -6.80 1.25 7.56
CA ILE A 91 -5.71 1.52 8.52
C ILE A 91 -4.62 0.45 8.40
N ILE A 92 -5.00 -0.84 8.38
CA ILE A 92 -4.03 -1.94 8.23
C ILE A 92 -3.28 -1.81 6.91
N GLY A 93 -3.99 -1.57 5.80
CA GLY A 93 -3.37 -1.36 4.50
C GLY A 93 -2.41 -0.17 4.50
N LEU A 94 -2.81 0.95 5.09
CA LEU A 94 -1.97 2.16 5.21
C LEU A 94 -0.70 1.88 6.02
N LEU A 95 -0.83 1.34 7.22
CA LEU A 95 0.30 1.06 8.11
C LEU A 95 1.26 0.06 7.49
N PHE A 96 0.75 -1.02 6.91
CA PHE A 96 1.56 -1.99 6.18
C PHE A 96 2.32 -1.35 5.03
N SER A 97 1.68 -0.47 4.26
CA SER A 97 2.29 0.15 3.08
C SER A 97 3.39 1.13 3.46
N CYS A 98 3.19 1.90 4.54
CA CYS A 98 4.25 2.75 5.10
C CYS A 98 5.41 1.90 5.63
N PHE A 99 5.12 0.83 6.37
CA PHE A 99 6.14 -0.10 6.87
C PHE A 99 6.92 -0.76 5.71
N TRP A 100 6.21 -1.27 4.71
CA TRP A 100 6.79 -1.90 3.52
C TRP A 100 7.70 -0.92 2.76
N THR A 101 7.27 0.34 2.65
CA THR A 101 8.06 1.39 2.00
C THR A 101 9.36 1.66 2.74
N LEU A 102 9.32 1.81 4.07
CA LEU A 102 10.53 1.95 4.88
C LEU A 102 11.43 0.72 4.77
N TRP A 103 10.84 -0.46 4.94
CA TRP A 103 11.56 -1.72 4.90
C TRP A 103 12.29 -1.92 3.57
N CYS A 104 11.60 -1.70 2.45
CA CYS A 104 12.21 -1.79 1.12
C CYS A 104 13.32 -0.76 0.92
N GLY A 105 13.12 0.49 1.36
CA GLY A 105 14.15 1.52 1.30
C GLY A 105 15.39 1.15 2.11
N TRP A 106 15.22 0.76 3.37
CA TRP A 106 16.33 0.35 4.23
C TRP A 106 17.06 -0.88 3.70
N MET A 107 16.33 -1.92 3.28
CA MET A 107 16.94 -3.12 2.69
C MET A 107 17.74 -2.79 1.43
N TYR A 108 17.26 -1.85 0.62
CA TYR A 108 17.96 -1.39 -0.57
C TYR A 108 19.29 -0.71 -0.22
N PHE A 109 19.28 0.25 0.72
CA PHE A 109 20.47 0.99 1.12
C PHE A 109 21.39 0.23 2.10
N ALA A 110 20.91 -0.84 2.75
CA ALA A 110 21.74 -1.73 3.58
C ALA A 110 22.55 -2.73 2.75
N LYS A 111 22.21 -2.94 1.47
CA LYS A 111 22.88 -3.87 0.56
C LYS A 111 24.42 -3.73 0.51
N PRO A 112 25.03 -2.52 0.54
CA PRO A 112 26.49 -2.36 0.55
C PRO A 112 27.18 -2.82 1.84
N HIS A 113 26.44 -3.04 2.92
CA HIS A 113 26.98 -3.44 4.23
C HIS A 113 26.74 -4.92 4.58
N LEU A 114 26.00 -5.64 3.72
CA LEU A 114 25.65 -7.04 3.91
C LEU A 114 26.58 -8.00 3.13
N TRP A 115 27.54 -7.47 2.36
CA TRP A 115 28.50 -8.21 1.54
C TRP A 115 29.88 -7.55 1.57
#